data_AF-A0A927KGG4-F1
#
_entry.id   AF-A0A927KGG4-F1
#
_cell.length_a   1.000
_cell.length_b   1.000
_cell.length_c   1.000
_cell.angle_alpha   90.00
_cell.angle_beta   90.00
_cell.angle_gamma   90.00
#
_symmetry.space_group_name_H-M   'P 1'
#
loop_
_entity.id
_entity.type
_entity.pdbx_description
1 polymer ?
#
loop_
_entity_poly.entity_id
_entity_poly.type
_entity_poly.pdbx_seq_one_letter_code
_entity_poly.pdbx_strand_id
1 'polypeptide(L)'
;MRLWLIPLLVLPLAHCSCQREPAAAASPTGAVDGTAQPATADHAPRSSPDDGDRDRDGQRAAFQAAVSHLHAYLRLAPGMDPAAADAFWAGGHPEQSPDDAIVRARADLQDLRIRNRTPRALDMEMPPRAVEIPVELRLRTRAGEQRIDGWYRLRLGIDGQRWEITSASLQPRLD
;
A
#
# COMPACT_ATOMS: atom_id res chain seq x y z
N MET A 1 47.85 -13.19 2.18
CA MET A 1 47.04 -14.38 2.55
C MET A 1 45.59 -13.93 2.45
N ARG A 2 44.81 -14.37 1.45
CA ARG A 2 44.07 -15.66 1.45
C ARG A 2 43.34 -15.81 2.79
N LEU A 3 42.02 -15.96 2.90
CA LEU A 3 41.07 -16.53 1.94
C LEU A 3 39.66 -16.16 2.40
N TRP A 4 38.78 -15.93 1.42
CA TRP A 4 37.33 -16.12 1.49
C TRP A 4 36.91 -17.35 2.32
N LEU A 5 35.73 -17.29 2.96
CA LEU A 5 34.67 -18.30 2.78
C LEU A 5 33.33 -17.88 3.41
N ILE A 6 32.42 -17.54 2.51
CA ILE A 6 30.96 -17.50 2.62
C ILE A 6 30.45 -18.94 2.80
N PRO A 7 29.52 -19.24 3.74
CA PRO A 7 28.67 -20.40 3.60
C PRO A 7 27.43 -20.00 2.79
N LEU A 8 27.49 -20.40 1.52
CA LEU A 8 26.45 -20.38 0.51
C LEU A 8 25.42 -21.45 0.91
N LEU A 9 24.23 -21.06 1.38
CA LEU A 9 23.12 -21.99 1.54
C LEU A 9 22.40 -22.11 0.19
N VAL A 10 22.70 -23.18 -0.53
CA VAL A 10 21.98 -23.61 -1.73
C VAL A 10 20.94 -24.62 -1.29
N LEU A 11 19.65 -24.30 -1.44
CA LEU A 11 18.61 -25.31 -1.63
C LEU A 11 17.69 -24.88 -2.78
N PRO A 12 17.61 -25.66 -3.87
CA PRO A 12 16.66 -25.44 -4.95
C PRO A 12 15.30 -26.00 -4.52
N LEU A 13 14.30 -25.13 -4.36
CA LEU A 13 12.92 -25.58 -4.47
C LEU A 13 12.61 -25.81 -5.94
N ALA A 14 12.78 -27.08 -6.34
CA ALA A 14 12.03 -27.70 -7.42
C ALA A 14 10.56 -27.25 -7.30
N HIS A 15 10.02 -26.56 -8.29
CA HIS A 15 9.45 -27.17 -9.49
C HIS A 15 8.34 -28.19 -9.15
N CYS A 16 7.20 -27.70 -8.67
CA CYS A 16 5.89 -28.28 -8.98
C CYS A 16 5.03 -27.18 -9.63
N SER A 17 5.49 -26.73 -10.80
CA SER A 17 4.62 -26.03 -11.74
C SER A 17 3.63 -27.08 -12.25
N CYS A 18 2.37 -27.00 -11.81
CA CYS A 18 1.29 -27.82 -12.33
C CYS A 18 1.19 -27.61 -13.84
N GLN A 19 1.72 -28.59 -14.58
CA GLN A 19 1.75 -28.64 -16.02
C GLN A 19 0.31 -28.71 -16.55
N ARG A 20 -0.10 -27.65 -17.25
CA ARG A 20 -1.30 -27.61 -18.07
C ARG A 20 -1.01 -28.42 -19.34
N GLU A 21 -1.67 -29.56 -19.50
CA GLU A 21 -1.71 -30.27 -20.78
C GLU A 21 -3.07 -30.08 -21.50
N PRO A 22 -3.05 -30.10 -22.85
CA PRO A 22 -4.09 -29.53 -23.69
C PRO A 22 -5.15 -30.56 -24.14
N ALA A 23 -6.18 -30.02 -24.75
CA ALA A 23 -7.36 -30.70 -25.29
C ALA A 23 -7.06 -31.90 -26.19
N ALA A 24 -7.78 -33.00 -25.95
CA ALA A 24 -8.03 -34.03 -26.94
C ALA A 24 -9.53 -34.01 -27.31
N ALA A 25 -9.79 -33.67 -28.56
CA ALA A 25 -11.08 -33.83 -29.20
C ALA A 25 -11.38 -35.32 -29.40
N ALA A 26 -12.60 -35.72 -29.08
CA ALA A 26 -13.26 -36.87 -29.70
C ALA A 26 -14.78 -36.71 -29.54
N SER A 27 -15.45 -36.30 -30.62
CA SER A 27 -16.87 -36.63 -30.82
C SER A 27 -16.98 -38.13 -31.07
N PRO A 28 -18.06 -38.77 -30.59
CA PRO A 28 -18.98 -39.31 -31.57
C PRO A 28 -20.45 -39.03 -31.27
N THR A 29 -21.16 -38.80 -32.36
CA THR A 29 -22.60 -38.81 -32.63
C THR A 29 -23.42 -39.71 -31.70
N GLY A 30 -24.43 -39.11 -31.09
CA GLY A 30 -25.64 -39.76 -30.59
C GLY A 30 -26.81 -38.78 -30.69
N ALA A 31 -27.64 -38.94 -31.71
CA ALA A 31 -28.87 -38.17 -31.89
C ALA A 31 -29.95 -38.70 -30.95
N VAL A 32 -30.53 -37.82 -30.14
CA VAL A 32 -31.93 -37.92 -29.67
C VAL A 32 -32.52 -36.52 -29.58
N ASP A 33 -33.66 -36.36 -30.26
CA ASP A 33 -34.58 -35.23 -30.20
C ASP A 33 -35.05 -34.96 -28.75
N GLY A 34 -35.12 -33.70 -28.36
CA GLY A 34 -35.53 -33.31 -27.01
C GLY A 34 -35.40 -31.82 -26.75
N THR A 35 -36.45 -31.08 -27.09
CA THR A 35 -36.77 -29.71 -26.67
C THR A 35 -36.23 -29.33 -25.29
N ALA A 36 -35.29 -28.39 -25.24
CA ALA A 36 -35.22 -27.32 -24.24
C ALA A 36 -33.99 -26.44 -24.53
N GLN A 37 -34.25 -25.28 -25.13
CA GLN A 37 -33.31 -24.17 -25.19
C GLN A 37 -33.05 -23.71 -23.74
N PRO A 38 -31.82 -23.83 -23.19
CA PRO A 38 -31.54 -23.18 -21.93
C PRO A 38 -31.58 -21.69 -22.20
N ALA A 39 -32.53 -21.01 -21.56
CA ALA A 39 -32.50 -19.57 -21.45
C ALA A 39 -31.10 -19.18 -20.98
N THR A 40 -30.40 -18.40 -21.81
CA THR A 40 -29.26 -17.61 -21.36
C THR A 40 -29.83 -16.61 -20.35
N ALA A 41 -30.05 -17.08 -19.12
CA ALA A 41 -30.18 -16.21 -17.99
C ALA A 41 -28.82 -15.55 -17.87
N ASP A 42 -28.75 -14.34 -18.42
CA ASP A 42 -27.73 -13.35 -18.10
C ASP A 42 -27.78 -13.18 -16.57
N HIS A 43 -27.04 -14.03 -15.87
CA HIS A 43 -26.94 -14.01 -14.43
C HIS A 43 -25.93 -12.92 -14.10
N ALA A 44 -26.36 -11.67 -14.27
CA ALA A 44 -25.67 -10.57 -13.64
C ALA A 44 -25.59 -10.88 -12.14
N PRO A 45 -24.39 -10.95 -11.55
CA PRO A 45 -24.25 -11.26 -10.13
C PRO A 45 -24.99 -10.19 -9.35
N ARG A 46 -26.04 -10.59 -8.62
CA ARG A 46 -26.69 -9.71 -7.64
C ARG A 46 -25.79 -9.65 -6.42
N SER A 47 -24.98 -8.59 -6.32
CA SER A 47 -24.26 -8.29 -5.08
C SER A 47 -25.25 -8.18 -3.92
N SER A 48 -25.00 -8.88 -2.83
CA SER A 48 -25.86 -8.83 -1.65
C SER A 48 -25.59 -7.54 -0.86
N PRO A 49 -26.58 -6.93 -0.20
CA PRO A 49 -26.37 -5.74 0.64
C PRO A 49 -25.27 -5.92 1.68
N ASP A 50 -25.17 -7.13 2.23
CA ASP A 50 -24.20 -7.58 3.23
C ASP A 50 -22.74 -7.57 2.71
N ASP A 51 -22.53 -7.88 1.43
CA ASP A 51 -21.20 -7.79 0.80
C ASP A 51 -20.74 -6.33 0.73
N GLY A 52 -21.65 -5.42 0.35
CA GLY A 52 -21.36 -3.99 0.28
C GLY A 52 -21.10 -3.33 1.63
N ASP A 53 -21.67 -3.85 2.73
CA ASP A 53 -21.35 -3.38 4.09
C ASP A 53 -19.95 -3.84 4.52
N ARG A 54 -19.61 -5.12 4.33
CA ARG A 54 -18.27 -5.67 4.64
C ARG A 54 -17.17 -4.94 3.88
N ASP A 55 -17.41 -4.65 2.61
CA ASP A 55 -16.50 -3.92 1.74
C ASP A 55 -16.21 -2.51 2.26
N ARG A 56 -17.25 -1.79 2.68
CA ARG A 56 -17.12 -0.45 3.27
C ARG A 56 -16.40 -0.49 4.61
N ASP A 57 -16.64 -1.50 5.43
CA ASP A 57 -15.95 -1.68 6.71
C ASP A 57 -14.47 -2.00 6.52
N GLY A 58 -14.15 -2.90 5.59
CA GLY A 58 -12.78 -3.22 5.20
C GLY A 58 -12.03 -2.00 4.69
N GLN A 59 -12.67 -1.20 3.83
CA GLN A 59 -12.07 0.04 3.32
C GLN A 59 -11.79 1.05 4.44
N ARG A 60 -12.74 1.24 5.36
CA ARG A 60 -12.56 2.14 6.52
C ARG A 60 -11.40 1.68 7.41
N ALA A 61 -11.31 0.38 7.69
CA ALA A 61 -10.24 -0.19 8.49
C ALA A 61 -8.87 -0.02 7.81
N ALA A 62 -8.77 -0.26 6.50
CA ALA A 62 -7.53 -0.07 5.73
C ALA A 62 -7.06 1.38 5.77
N PHE A 63 -7.96 2.35 5.54
CA PHE A 63 -7.63 3.78 5.64
C PHE A 63 -7.18 4.19 7.04
N GLN A 64 -7.83 3.70 8.09
CA GLN A 64 -7.44 3.99 9.47
C GLN A 64 -6.05 3.41 9.80
N ALA A 65 -5.75 2.19 9.36
CA ALA A 65 -4.46 1.56 9.57
C ALA A 65 -3.33 2.34 8.87
N ALA A 66 -3.53 2.73 7.60
CA ALA A 66 -2.56 3.51 6.85
C ALA A 66 -2.33 4.91 7.46
N VAL A 67 -3.41 5.59 7.88
CA VAL A 67 -3.31 6.88 8.59
C VAL A 67 -2.53 6.76 9.89
N SER A 68 -2.80 5.70 10.67
CA SER A 68 -2.11 5.45 11.94
C SER A 68 -0.60 5.21 11.72
N HIS A 69 -0.25 4.45 10.68
CA HIS A 69 1.14 4.23 10.30
C HIS A 69 1.84 5.53 9.89
N LEU A 70 1.19 6.36 9.06
CA LEU A 70 1.72 7.66 8.65
C LEU A 70 1.90 8.63 9.84
N HIS A 71 0.97 8.63 10.80
CA HIS A 71 1.08 9.47 11.99
C HIS A 71 2.20 9.02 12.93
N ALA A 72 2.49 7.73 13.00
CA ALA A 72 3.66 7.23 13.70
C ALA A 72 4.95 7.69 13.02
N TYR A 73 5.02 7.58 11.68
CA TYR A 73 6.14 8.11 10.90
C TYR A 73 6.36 9.61 11.13
N LEU A 74 5.34 10.43 10.92
CA LEU A 74 5.45 11.90 10.98
C LEU A 74 5.84 12.43 12.36
N ARG A 75 5.54 11.69 13.44
CA ARG A 75 5.99 12.04 14.80
C ARG A 75 7.45 11.71 15.05
N LEU A 76 7.99 10.71 14.35
CA LEU A 76 9.37 10.25 14.48
C LEU A 76 10.31 10.94 13.49
N ALA A 77 9.82 11.24 12.28
CA ALA A 77 10.62 11.73 11.16
C ALA A 77 11.42 13.02 11.46
N PRO A 78 10.86 14.02 12.17
CA PRO A 78 11.64 15.12 12.71
C PRO A 78 12.40 14.62 13.95
N GLY A 79 13.63 14.14 13.76
CA GLY A 79 14.36 13.49 14.84
C GLY A 79 15.82 13.24 14.54
N MET A 80 16.53 12.76 15.56
CA MET A 80 17.96 12.44 15.48
C MET A 80 18.24 11.00 15.00
N ASP A 81 17.20 10.17 14.85
CA ASP A 81 17.30 8.78 14.41
C ASP A 81 16.69 8.60 13.01
N PRO A 82 17.43 8.95 11.94
CA PRO A 82 16.94 8.82 10.58
C PRO A 82 16.68 7.35 10.20
N ALA A 83 17.44 6.40 10.76
CA ALA A 83 17.28 4.98 10.45
C ALA A 83 15.95 4.43 10.97
N ALA A 84 15.52 4.85 12.17
CA ALA A 84 14.21 4.49 12.69
C ALA A 84 13.06 5.08 11.84
N ALA A 85 13.22 6.29 11.30
CA ALA A 85 12.26 6.87 10.36
C ALA A 85 12.27 6.13 9.00
N ASP A 86 13.44 5.71 8.53
CA ASP A 86 13.62 4.99 7.27
C ASP A 86 12.94 3.62 7.27
N ALA A 87 12.81 2.97 8.43
CA ALA A 87 12.08 1.70 8.57
C ALA A 87 10.57 1.77 8.25
N PHE A 88 10.00 2.97 8.14
CA PHE A 88 8.62 3.19 7.68
C PHE A 88 8.51 3.19 6.14
N TRP A 89 9.62 3.37 5.43
CA TRP A 89 9.64 3.39 3.98
C TRP A 89 9.77 1.98 3.40
N ALA A 90 9.17 1.78 2.24
CA ALA A 90 9.34 0.55 1.47
C ALA A 90 10.83 0.32 1.18
N GLY A 91 11.32 -0.90 1.43
CA GLY A 91 12.76 -1.20 1.33
C GLY A 91 13.61 -0.63 2.46
N GLY A 92 13.00 -0.01 3.48
CA GLY A 92 13.69 0.51 4.66
C GLY A 92 14.49 1.79 4.39
N HIS A 93 14.19 2.51 3.29
CA HIS A 93 14.74 3.85 3.02
C HIS A 93 13.83 4.60 2.02
N PRO A 94 13.79 5.95 2.07
CA PRO A 94 13.18 6.73 1.00
C PRO A 94 13.95 6.57 -0.33
N GLU A 95 13.29 6.83 -1.46
CA GLU A 95 14.01 7.00 -2.74
C GLU A 95 14.96 8.21 -2.67
N GLN A 96 15.97 8.24 -3.56
CA GLN A 96 17.02 9.27 -3.54
C GLN A 96 16.41 10.67 -3.75
N SER A 97 16.45 11.51 -2.72
CA SER A 97 15.74 12.80 -2.56
C SER A 97 14.23 12.65 -2.31
N PRO A 98 13.82 12.32 -1.08
CA PRO A 98 12.41 12.32 -0.78
C PRO A 98 11.88 13.76 -0.80
N ASP A 99 10.74 13.97 -1.45
CA ASP A 99 9.93 15.19 -1.30
C ASP A 99 9.33 15.33 0.11
N ASP A 100 9.91 14.67 1.11
CA ASP A 100 9.60 14.76 2.53
C ASP A 100 10.78 15.28 3.38
N ALA A 101 11.92 15.55 2.75
CA ALA A 101 13.13 16.05 3.40
C ALA A 101 12.86 17.33 4.23
N ILE A 102 11.88 18.13 3.83
CA ILE A 102 11.46 19.34 4.55
C ILE A 102 10.94 19.06 5.97
N VAL A 103 10.37 17.88 6.22
CA VAL A 103 9.93 17.42 7.54
C VAL A 103 11.10 16.79 8.29
N ARG A 104 11.89 15.96 7.61
CA ARG A 104 13.02 15.23 8.21
C ARG A 104 14.16 16.14 8.65
N ALA A 105 14.41 17.24 7.94
CA ALA A 105 15.46 18.21 8.26
C ALA A 105 15.18 19.06 9.51
N ARG A 106 14.06 18.82 10.23
CA ARG A 106 13.58 19.66 11.34
C ARG A 106 13.98 19.12 12.70
N ALA A 107 15.28 19.09 12.95
CA ALA A 107 15.82 18.77 14.28
C ALA A 107 15.46 19.83 15.35
N ASP A 108 15.05 21.04 14.93
CA ASP A 108 14.65 22.16 15.79
C ASP A 108 13.12 22.25 16.03
N LEU A 109 12.38 21.19 15.70
CA LEU A 109 10.95 21.11 15.87
C LEU A 109 10.55 21.19 17.36
N GLN A 110 9.61 22.07 17.67
CA GLN A 110 9.05 22.23 19.02
C GLN A 110 7.59 21.74 19.14
N ASP A 111 6.80 21.84 18.06
CA ASP A 111 5.44 21.31 17.97
C ASP A 111 5.16 20.93 16.53
N LEU A 112 4.47 19.81 16.33
CA LEU A 112 3.98 19.36 15.03
C LEU A 112 2.50 19.06 15.15
N ARG A 113 1.70 19.73 14.33
CA ARG A 113 0.28 19.42 14.15
C ARG A 113 0.09 18.76 12.80
N ILE A 114 -0.54 17.59 12.84
CA ILE A 114 -0.83 16.78 11.65
C ILE A 114 -2.34 16.82 11.42
N ARG A 115 -2.76 17.20 10.22
CA ARG A 115 -4.13 17.03 9.74
C ARG A 115 -4.11 16.23 8.45
N ASN A 116 -5.06 15.33 8.31
CA ASN A 116 -5.24 14.55 7.10
C ASN A 116 -6.57 14.93 6.46
N ARG A 117 -6.59 15.04 5.14
CA ARG A 117 -7.85 15.01 4.39
C ARG A 117 -8.26 13.56 4.15
N THR A 118 -9.41 13.35 3.52
CA THR A 118 -9.93 12.02 3.20
C THR A 118 -8.91 11.21 2.39
N PRO A 119 -8.47 10.03 2.90
CA PRO A 119 -7.62 9.11 2.13
C PRO A 119 -8.29 8.65 0.84
N ARG A 120 -7.48 8.31 -0.16
CA ARG A 120 -7.91 7.83 -1.47
C ARG A 120 -7.28 6.48 -1.76
N ALA A 121 -8.07 5.51 -2.19
CA ALA A 121 -7.53 4.25 -2.71
C ALA A 121 -6.80 4.49 -4.04
N LEU A 122 -5.67 3.82 -4.24
CA LEU A 122 -4.86 3.87 -5.47
C LEU A 122 -4.99 2.58 -6.29
N ASP A 123 -5.63 1.57 -5.73
CA ASP A 123 -5.97 0.32 -6.40
C ASP A 123 -7.49 0.09 -6.37
N MET A 124 -7.92 -0.96 -7.07
CA MET A 124 -9.31 -1.39 -7.11
C MET A 124 -9.57 -2.56 -6.16
N GLU A 125 -8.64 -2.83 -5.23
CA GLU A 125 -8.80 -3.91 -4.26
C GLU A 125 -9.77 -3.52 -3.14
N MET A 126 -10.46 -4.51 -2.59
CA MET A 126 -11.43 -4.34 -1.52
C MET A 126 -11.12 -5.37 -0.43
N PRO A 127 -10.49 -4.97 0.70
CA PRO A 127 -10.04 -3.62 1.04
C PRO A 127 -8.83 -3.13 0.21
N PRO A 128 -8.61 -1.81 0.10
CA PRO A 128 -7.49 -1.27 -0.67
C PRO A 128 -6.16 -1.59 -0.01
N ARG A 129 -5.14 -1.87 -0.83
CA ARG A 129 -3.76 -2.16 -0.39
C ARG A 129 -2.79 -1.05 -0.73
N ALA A 130 -3.22 -0.05 -1.48
CA ALA A 130 -2.45 1.15 -1.82
C ALA A 130 -3.33 2.38 -1.61
N VAL A 131 -2.81 3.37 -0.88
CA VAL A 131 -3.56 4.57 -0.52
C VAL A 131 -2.73 5.83 -0.66
N GLU A 132 -3.37 6.92 -1.02
CA GLU A 132 -2.83 8.28 -0.93
C GLU A 132 -3.54 9.01 0.21
N ILE A 133 -2.75 9.61 1.10
CA ILE A 133 -3.22 10.37 2.26
C ILE A 133 -2.77 11.81 2.09
N PRO A 134 -3.67 12.73 1.72
CA PRO A 134 -3.33 14.15 1.67
C PRO A 134 -3.16 14.69 3.09
N VAL A 135 -2.10 15.46 3.31
CA VAL A 135 -1.73 16.01 4.62
C VAL A 135 -1.60 17.53 4.59
N GLU A 136 -1.92 18.12 5.73
CA GLU A 136 -1.67 19.52 6.06
C GLU A 136 -0.91 19.53 7.39
N LEU A 137 0.34 19.96 7.36
CA LEU A 137 1.23 19.98 8.51
C LEU A 137 1.45 21.42 8.97
N ARG A 138 1.45 21.62 10.28
CA ARG A 138 1.94 22.87 10.90
C ARG A 138 3.11 22.54 11.81
N LEU A 139 4.26 23.10 11.49
CA LEU A 139 5.49 22.93 12.24
C LEU A 139 5.78 24.22 12.98
N ARG A 140 6.04 24.13 14.28
CA ARG A 140 6.53 25.24 15.08
C ARG A 140 7.99 24.98 15.42
N THR A 141 8.88 25.88 15.01
CA THR A 141 10.30 25.84 15.34
C THR A 141 10.72 27.10 16.09
N ARG A 142 12.01 27.24 16.40
CA ARG A 142 12.54 28.49 16.97
C ARG A 142 12.47 29.67 16.00
N ALA A 143 12.49 29.40 14.70
CA ALA A 143 12.43 30.43 13.66
C ALA A 143 11.00 30.92 13.37
N GLY A 144 9.97 30.16 13.75
CA GLY A 144 8.57 30.53 13.53
C GLY A 144 7.65 29.33 13.30
N GLU A 145 6.42 29.61 12.85
CA GLU A 145 5.49 28.60 12.35
C GLU A 145 5.65 28.47 10.82
N GLN A 146 5.66 27.23 10.33
CA GLN A 146 5.63 26.91 8.91
C GLN A 146 4.46 25.97 8.61
N ARG A 147 3.78 26.21 7.48
CA ARG A 147 2.74 25.33 6.94
C ARG A 147 3.28 24.56 5.75
N ILE A 148 2.94 23.28 5.70
CA ILE A 148 3.36 22.37 4.64
C ILE A 148 2.13 21.58 4.21
N ASP A 149 1.87 21.52 2.92
CA ASP A 149 0.80 20.71 2.35
C ASP A 149 1.39 19.65 1.43
N GLY A 150 0.64 18.56 1.24
CA GLY A 150 1.08 17.53 0.33
C GLY A 150 0.30 16.24 0.47
N TRP A 151 0.98 15.15 0.15
CA TRP A 151 0.44 13.80 0.31
C TRP A 151 1.56 12.80 0.61
N TYR A 152 1.15 11.68 1.19
CA TYR A 152 1.95 10.47 1.31
C TYR A 152 1.23 9.31 0.63
N ARG A 153 1.96 8.46 -0.09
CA ARG A 153 1.44 7.22 -0.67
C ARG A 153 1.99 6.03 0.09
N LEU A 154 1.09 5.17 0.54
CA LEU A 154 1.43 3.99 1.31
C LEU A 154 0.93 2.75 0.58
N ARG A 155 1.66 1.65 0.73
CA ARG A 155 1.25 0.33 0.28
C ARG A 155 1.35 -0.67 1.42
N LEU A 156 0.44 -1.62 1.47
CA LEU A 156 0.57 -2.77 2.34
C LEU A 156 1.67 -3.66 1.78
N GLY A 157 2.61 -4.06 2.64
CA GLY A 157 3.71 -4.94 2.31
C GLY A 157 3.24 -6.26 1.69
N ILE A 158 4.16 -6.97 1.06
CA ILE A 158 3.88 -8.23 0.36
C ILE A 158 3.29 -9.27 1.32
N ASP A 159 3.74 -9.26 2.58
CA ASP A 159 3.24 -10.12 3.66
C ASP A 159 1.83 -9.75 4.16
N GLY A 160 1.30 -8.60 3.74
CA GLY A 160 -0.01 -8.10 4.16
C GLY A 160 -0.06 -7.57 5.59
N GLN A 161 1.08 -7.43 6.28
CA GLN A 161 1.08 -7.13 7.73
C GLN A 161 1.38 -5.68 8.07
N ARG A 162 2.18 -5.01 7.25
CA ARG A 162 2.68 -3.66 7.55
C ARG A 162 2.44 -2.72 6.37
N TRP A 163 1.96 -1.52 6.67
CA TRP A 163 1.98 -0.42 5.70
C TRP A 163 3.39 0.13 5.55
N GLU A 164 3.74 0.53 4.35
CA GLU A 164 5.05 1.09 4.01
C GLU A 164 4.84 2.36 3.18
N ILE A 165 5.60 3.40 3.46
CA ILE A 165 5.62 4.64 2.68
C ILE A 165 6.40 4.38 1.39
N THR A 166 5.77 4.67 0.26
CA THR A 166 6.36 4.44 -1.07
C THR A 166 6.77 5.74 -1.75
N SER A 167 6.07 6.83 -1.46
CA SER A 167 6.40 8.16 -1.97
C SER A 167 5.70 9.22 -1.13
N ALA A 168 6.21 10.44 -1.23
CA ALA A 168 5.60 11.63 -0.67
C ALA A 168 5.73 12.76 -1.69
N SER A 169 4.93 13.80 -1.54
CA SER A 169 5.21 15.10 -2.15
C SER A 169 4.72 16.19 -1.20
N LEU A 170 5.66 16.96 -0.65
CA LEU A 170 5.38 18.03 0.31
C LEU A 170 5.92 19.37 -0.19
N GLN A 171 5.14 20.42 0.01
CA GLN A 171 5.50 21.77 -0.39
C GLN A 171 5.20 22.75 0.75
N PRO A 172 6.11 23.70 1.05
CA PRO A 172 5.77 24.85 1.87
C PRO A 172 4.54 25.57 1.31
N ARG A 173 3.58 25.90 2.17
CA ARG A 173 2.55 26.86 1.81
C ARG A 173 3.17 28.25 1.92
N LEU A 174 3.14 28.99 0.81
CA LEU A 174 3.47 30.42 0.78
C LEU A 174 2.19 31.18 1.12
N ASP A 175 2.18 31.85 2.27
CA ASP A 175 1.11 32.76 2.69
C ASP A 175 1.38 34.19 2.19
#